data_AF-A0A349Z4U3-F1
#
_entry.id   AF-A0A349Z4U3-F1
#
_cell.length_a   1.000
_cell.length_b   1.000
_cell.length_c   1.000
_cell.angle_alpha   90.00
_cell.angle_beta   90.00
_cell.angle_gamma   90.00
#
_symmetry.space_group_name_H-M   'P 1'
#
loop_
_entity.id
_entity.type
_entity.pdbx_description
1 polymer ?
#
loop_
_entity_poly.entity_id
_entity_poly.type
_entity_poly.pdbx_seq_one_letter_code
_entity_poly.pdbx_strand_id
1 'polypeptide(L)' 'TNETLWFRDSYPFELLIRQILPTLATRQRRIRIWSAACSSGQEPYSIAMSLLEYQRNNPGAGSLSAEILATDLSSNM' A
#
# COMPACT_ATOMS: atom_id res chain seq x y z
N THR A 1 11.53 -10.01 -16.28
CA THR A 1 12.18 -10.00 -14.96
C THR A 1 11.08 -10.13 -13.94
N ASN A 2 10.78 -11.34 -13.47
CA ASN A 2 9.54 -11.67 -12.74
C ASN A 2 9.71 -11.61 -11.21
N GLU A 3 10.75 -10.95 -10.73
CA GLU A 3 10.99 -10.82 -9.29
C GLU A 3 10.51 -9.46 -8.80
N THR A 4 9.50 -9.50 -7.94
CA THR A 4 9.16 -8.38 -7.07
C THR A 4 9.79 -8.63 -5.71
N LEU A 5 10.36 -7.57 -5.12
CA LEU A 5 10.93 -7.63 -3.79
C LEU A 5 9.92 -7.03 -2.82
N TRP A 6 9.92 -7.56 -1.59
CA TRP A 6 9.25 -6.90 -0.48
C TRP A 6 9.81 -5.49 -0.31
N PHE A 7 8.93 -4.50 -0.27
CA PHE A 7 9.30 -3.09 -0.13
C PHE A 7 10.37 -2.66 -1.15
N ARG A 8 10.21 -3.11 -2.41
CA ARG A 8 11.12 -2.75 -3.50
C ARG A 8 11.23 -1.23 -3.59
N ASP A 9 12.45 -0.73 -3.46
CA ASP A 9 12.75 0.68 -3.32
C ASP A 9 12.02 1.27 -2.09
N SER A 10 12.73 1.46 -0.98
CA SER A 10 12.09 1.86 0.29
C SER A 10 11.40 3.23 0.22
N TYR A 11 11.90 4.11 -0.65
CA TYR A 11 11.46 5.49 -0.77
C TYR A 11 9.93 5.65 -1.03
N PRO A 12 9.31 4.96 -2.02
CA PRO A 12 7.86 4.94 -2.18
C PRO A 12 7.08 4.63 -0.90
N PHE A 13 7.52 3.64 -0.13
CA PHE A 13 6.83 3.23 1.10
C PHE A 13 7.05 4.23 2.24
N GLU A 14 8.24 4.83 2.33
CA GLU A 14 8.51 5.93 3.25
C GLU A 14 7.62 7.14 2.95
N LEU A 15 7.48 7.50 1.67
CA LEU A 15 6.62 8.59 1.22
C LEU A 15 5.14 8.30 1.54
N LEU A 16 4.70 7.06 1.27
CA LEU A 16 3.36 6.59 1.59
C LEU A 16 3.06 6.80 3.08
N ILE A 17 3.94 6.32 3.96
CA ILE A 17 3.75 6.36 5.41
C ILE A 17 3.88 7.77 5.99
N ARG A 18 4.89 8.54 5.56
CA ARG A 18 5.24 9.81 6.20
C ARG A 18 4.47 11.01 5.69
N GLN A 19 3.94 10.95 4.46
CA GLN A 19 3.30 12.11 3.82
C GLN A 19 1.88 11.81 3.36
N ILE A 20 1.70 10.71 2.62
CA ILE A 20 0.43 10.43 1.95
C ILE A 20 -0.64 9.98 2.95
N LEU A 21 -0.37 8.93 3.74
CA LEU A 21 -1.33 8.38 4.71
C LEU A 21 -1.78 9.40 5.77
N PRO A 22 -0.90 10.21 6.39
CA PRO A 22 -1.32 11.30 7.29
C PRO A 22 -2.27 12.29 6.63
N THR A 23 -1.98 12.67 5.39
CA THR A 23 -2.83 13.60 4.65
C THR A 23 -4.19 12.99 4.34
N LEU A 24 -4.23 11.72 3.94
CA LEU A 24 -5.48 11.04 3.61
C LEU A 24 -6.32 10.70 4.84
N ALA A 25 -5.69 10.31 5.95
CA ALA A 25 -6.38 9.99 7.21
C ALA A 25 -7.20 11.16 7.77
N THR A 26 -6.79 12.40 7.48
CA THR A 26 -7.53 13.61 7.90
C THR A 26 -8.69 13.98 6.97
N ARG A 27 -8.70 13.46 5.74
CA ARG A 27 -9.63 13.89 4.68
C ARG A 27 -10.62 12.81 4.25
N GLN A 28 -10.25 11.54 4.37
CA GLN A 28 -10.98 10.42 3.79
C GLN A 28 -11.03 9.24 4.76
N ARG A 29 -12.20 8.59 4.84
CA ARG A 29 -12.39 7.34 5.61
C ARG A 29 -12.10 6.08 4.79
N ARG A 30 -12.02 6.18 3.47
CA ARG A 30 -11.74 5.05 2.59
C ARG A 30 -10.83 5.49 1.45
N ILE A 31 -9.72 4.79 1.29
CA ILE A 31 -8.78 5.00 0.20
C ILE A 31 -8.78 3.80 -0.74
N ARG A 32 -8.54 4.05 -2.02
CA ARG A 32 -8.40 3.01 -3.04
C ARG A 32 -7.02 3.14 -3.65
N ILE A 33 -6.26 2.05 -3.62
CA ILE A 33 -4.89 1.99 -4.13
C ILE A 33 -4.87 0.99 -5.27
N TRP A 34 -4.21 1.34 -6.37
CA TRP A 34 -4.00 0.46 -7.50
C TRP A 34 -2.51 0.16 -7.64
N SER A 35 -2.13 -1.09 -7.43
CA SER A 35 -0.80 -1.63 -7.78
C SER A 35 -0.89 -2.24 -9.18
N ALA A 36 -0.38 -1.51 -10.17
CA ALA A 36 -0.38 -1.94 -11.56
C ALA A 36 0.93 -2.68 -11.87
N ALA A 37 0.84 -3.77 -12.66
CA ALA A 37 1.94 -4.68 -12.94
C ALA A 37 2.57 -5.29 -11.67
N CYS A 38 1.70 -5.82 -10.78
CA CYS A 38 2.11 -6.31 -9.47
C CYS A 38 2.93 -7.62 -9.49
N SER A 39 3.08 -8.26 -10.65
CA SER A 39 3.80 -9.51 -10.88
C SER A 39 3.41 -10.56 -9.83
N SER A 40 4.34 -11.07 -9.02
CA SER A 40 4.11 -12.07 -7.97
C SER A 40 3.36 -11.55 -6.72
N GLY A 41 3.07 -10.25 -6.64
CA GLY A 41 2.18 -9.68 -5.62
C GLY A 41 2.87 -9.09 -4.38
N GLN A 42 4.20 -9.07 -4.28
CA GLN A 42 4.90 -8.55 -3.10
C GLN A 42 4.57 -7.07 -2.85
N GLU A 43 4.44 -6.26 -3.90
CA GLU A 43 4.13 -4.82 -3.77
C GLU A 43 2.77 -4.53 -3.12
N PRO A 44 1.61 -5.05 -3.60
CA PRO A 44 0.33 -4.77 -2.96
C PRO A 44 0.28 -5.27 -1.51
N TYR A 45 0.99 -6.35 -1.18
CA TYR A 45 1.13 -6.79 0.20
C TYR A 45 2.03 -5.87 1.04
N SER A 46 3.13 -5.36 0.50
CA SER A 46 3.93 -4.31 1.16
C SER A 46 3.12 -3.05 1.43
N ILE A 47 2.26 -2.62 0.50
CA ILE A 47 1.34 -1.50 0.71
C ILE A 47 0.37 -1.81 1.86
N ALA A 48 -0.24 -3.01 1.87
CA ALA A 48 -1.14 -3.43 2.93
C ALA A 48 -0.46 -3.44 4.31
N MET A 49 0.76 -3.98 4.38
CA MET A 49 1.57 -4.00 5.60
C MET A 49 1.87 -2.59 6.11
N SER A 50 2.30 -1.68 5.23
CA SER A 50 2.55 -0.28 5.57
C SER A 50 1.30 0.43 6.10
N LEU A 51 0.13 0.16 5.53
CA LEU A 51 -1.12 0.73 6.01
C LEU A 51 -1.49 0.22 7.41
N LEU A 52 -1.39 -1.09 7.65
CA LEU A 52 -1.69 -1.70 8.95
C LEU A 52 -0.74 -1.18 10.03
N GLU A 53 0.54 -1.06 9.71
CA GLU A 53 1.53 -0.45 10.59
C GLU A 53 1.20 1.01 10.91
N TYR A 54 0.83 1.79 9.89
CA TYR A 54 0.42 3.17 10.06
C TYR A 54 -0.80 3.29 10.99
N GLN A 55 -1.84 2.49 10.79
CA GLN A 55 -3.04 2.49 11.64
C GLN A 55 -2.72 2.10 13.09
N ARG A 56 -1.86 1.09 13.29
CA ARG A 56 -1.42 0.67 14.63
C ARG A 56 -0.69 1.80 15.37
N ASN A 57 0.18 2.52 14.66
CA ASN A 57 0.95 3.63 15.24
C ASN A 57 0.13 4.92 15.39
N ASN A 58 -1.04 5.01 14.74
CA ASN A 58 -1.90 6.19 14.75
C ASN A 58 -3.35 5.78 15.07
N PRO A 59 -3.70 5.53 16.34
CA PRO A 59 -5.04 5.05 16.73
C PRO A 59 -6.19 5.97 16.24
N GLY A 60 -5.95 7.28 16.14
CA GLY A 60 -6.92 8.24 15.58
C GLY A 60 -7.22 8.04 14.09
N ALA A 61 -6.35 7.34 13.36
CA ALA A 61 -6.54 6.94 11.96
C ALA A 61 -7.27 5.59 11.80
N GLY A 62 -7.72 4.95 12.90
CA GLY A 62 -8.38 3.63 12.85
C GLY A 62 -9.67 3.57 12.02
N SER A 63 -10.23 4.71 11.62
CA SER A 63 -11.37 4.78 10.71
C SER A 63 -11.01 4.78 9.22
N LEU A 64 -9.72 4.90 8.88
CA LEU A 64 -9.20 4.85 7.52
C LEU A 64 -9.24 3.41 7.02
N SER A 65 -10.15 3.07 6.12
CA SER A 65 -10.19 1.79 5.42
C SER A 65 -9.46 1.89 4.08
N ALA A 66 -8.91 0.77 3.57
CA ALA A 66 -8.34 0.74 2.24
C ALA A 66 -8.79 -0.47 1.43
N GLU A 67 -8.85 -0.27 0.12
CA GLU A 67 -9.02 -1.30 -0.88
C GLU A 67 -7.81 -1.25 -1.81
N ILE A 68 -7.13 -2.37 -2.00
CA ILE A 68 -5.97 -2.49 -2.88
C ILE A 68 -6.36 -3.36 -4.07
N LEU A 69 -6.42 -2.76 -5.25
CA LEU A 69 -6.54 -3.47 -6.51
C LEU A 69 -5.14 -3.77 -7.03
N ALA A 70 -4.83 -5.04 -7.23
CA ALA A 70 -3.57 -5.47 -7.82
C ALA A 70 -3.85 -6.14 -9.17
N THR A 71 -3.20 -5.68 -10.23
CA THR A 71 -3.42 -6.21 -11.58
C THR A 71 -2.09 -6.46 -12.27
N ASP A 72 -1.97 -7.58 -12.96
CA ASP A 72 -0.86 -7.87 -13.85
C ASP A 72 -1.38 -8.39 -15.20
N LEU A 73 -0.55 -8.31 -16.24
CA LEU A 73 -0.85 -8.88 -17.55
C LEU A 73 -0.69 -10.41 -17.54
N SER A 74 0.25 -10.91 -16.73
CA SER A 74 0.50 -12.35 -16.64
C SER A 74 -0.58 -13.04 -15.81
N SER A 75 -1.21 -14.06 -16.38
CA SER A 75 -2.08 -14.99 -15.64
C SER A 75 -1.29 -16.07 -14.89
N ASN A 76 -0.01 -16.25 -15.25
CA ASN A 76 0.90 -17.14 -14.54
C ASN A 76 1.73 -16.30 -13.58
N MET A 77 1.59 -16.59 -12.29
CA MET A 77 2.52 -16.14 -11.25
C MET A 77 3.47 -17.27 -10.88
#